data_AF-A0A1N6Q3P4-F1
#
_entry.id   AF-A0A1N6Q3P4-F1
#
_cell.length_a   1.000
_cell.length_b   1.000
_cell.length_c   1.000
_cell.angle_alpha   90.00
_cell.angle_beta   90.00
_cell.angle_gamma   90.00
#
_symmetry.space_group_name_H-M   'P 1'
#
loop_
_entity.id
_entity.type
_entity.pdbx_description
1 polymer ?
#
loop_
_entity_poly.entity_id
_entity_poly.type
_entity_poly.pdbx_seq_one_letter_code
_entity_poly.pdbx_strand_id
1 'polypeptide(L)'
;MDVQMCTPSDDKLVIIESLHVSSIHKFSVSTQVYRRVYGVCHSQDVYFDNEKLNKPLSGLQILQNFISGGDRVTTKPTGEELVITRYMGSRNYLKPVGDLNVNNEIGKALSKDYYIGRLGQLFAYGTDPIPDVKLFGNASMTFSMAGNGAYPVAVAVYDSATGNLSQVLDPVEKKRMILELVK
;
A
#
# COMPACT_ATOMS: atom_id res chain seq x y z
N MET A 1 -21.85 -17.65 5.62
CA MET A 1 -20.73 -16.75 5.26
C MET A 1 -19.53 -17.67 5.24
N ASP A 2 -19.12 -18.12 4.06
CA ASP A 2 -18.13 -19.20 3.95
C ASP A 2 -16.79 -18.73 4.52
N VAL A 3 -16.08 -19.63 5.23
CA VAL A 3 -14.77 -19.30 5.79
C VAL A 3 -13.73 -19.62 4.75
N GLN A 4 -13.18 -18.55 4.17
CA GLN A 4 -12.05 -18.63 3.26
C GLN A 4 -10.81 -18.05 3.93
N MET A 5 -9.69 -18.73 3.73
CA MET A 5 -8.36 -18.21 4.04
C MET A 5 -7.77 -17.59 2.77
N CYS A 6 -7.09 -16.46 2.93
CA CYS A 6 -6.48 -15.73 1.83
C CYS A 6 -4.98 -15.70 2.12
N THR A 7 -4.21 -16.45 1.32
CA THR A 7 -2.75 -16.50 1.46
C THR A 7 -2.15 -15.46 0.52
N PRO A 8 -1.52 -14.39 1.03
CA PRO A 8 -1.01 -13.34 0.17
C PRO A 8 0.13 -13.84 -0.74
N SER A 9 0.09 -13.47 -2.02
CA SER A 9 1.25 -13.50 -2.90
C SER A 9 1.94 -12.13 -2.79
N ASP A 10 3.25 -12.15 -2.60
CA ASP A 10 4.08 -10.95 -2.60
C ASP A 10 4.68 -10.68 -3.98
N ASP A 11 4.39 -11.50 -5.00
CA ASP A 11 5.06 -11.48 -6.31
C ASP A 11 4.81 -10.18 -7.08
N LYS A 12 3.56 -9.69 -7.04
CA LYS A 12 3.14 -8.45 -7.70
C LYS A 12 2.31 -7.59 -6.77
N LEU A 13 2.76 -6.34 -6.62
CA LEU A 13 2.13 -5.34 -5.78
C LEU A 13 1.75 -4.12 -6.61
N VAL A 14 0.54 -3.60 -6.40
CA VAL A 14 0.12 -2.33 -6.97
C VAL A 14 0.31 -1.24 -5.92
N ILE A 15 1.08 -0.21 -6.29
CA ILE A 15 1.38 0.94 -5.45
C ILE A 15 0.59 2.12 -5.97
N ILE A 16 -0.14 2.78 -5.08
CA ILE A 16 -0.81 4.04 -5.36
C ILE A 16 -0.29 5.07 -4.37
N GLU A 17 0.27 6.16 -4.89
CA GLU A 17 0.67 7.31 -4.08
C GLU A 17 -0.07 8.57 -4.51
N SER A 18 -0.65 9.27 -3.54
CA SER A 18 -1.33 10.55 -3.73
C SER A 18 -0.65 11.63 -2.89
N LEU A 19 -0.47 12.82 -3.48
CA LEU A 19 0.28 13.90 -2.85
C LEU A 19 -0.64 15.00 -2.35
N HIS A 20 -0.54 15.33 -1.08
CA HIS A 20 -1.12 16.54 -0.51
C HIS A 20 0.01 17.50 -0.12
N VAL A 21 0.07 18.65 -0.79
CA VAL A 21 1.11 19.65 -0.56
C VAL A 21 0.49 20.86 0.12
N SER A 22 1.05 21.27 1.26
CA SER A 22 0.65 22.47 1.99
C SER A 22 1.85 23.35 2.30
N SER A 23 1.62 24.67 2.35
CA SER A 23 2.64 25.61 2.82
C SER A 23 2.47 25.78 4.32
N ILE A 24 3.54 25.52 5.08
CA ILE A 24 3.60 25.83 6.50
C ILE A 24 4.42 27.12 6.65
N HIS A 25 3.74 28.21 6.98
CA HIS A 25 4.34 29.51 7.33
C HIS A 25 5.28 30.15 6.29
N LYS A 26 4.99 30.09 4.98
CA LYS A 26 5.78 30.74 3.88
C LYS A 26 7.25 30.32 3.74
N PHE A 27 7.82 29.65 4.74
CA PHE A 27 9.23 29.22 4.80
C PHE A 27 9.39 27.70 4.79
N SER A 28 8.32 26.93 4.69
CA SER A 28 8.39 25.48 4.48
C SER A 28 7.20 24.97 3.67
N VAL A 29 7.45 23.94 2.86
CA VAL A 29 6.46 23.15 2.15
C VAL A 29 6.39 21.79 2.83
N SER A 30 5.21 21.40 3.26
CA SER A 30 4.93 20.05 3.76
C SER A 30 4.28 19.25 2.64
N THR A 31 4.86 18.09 2.33
CA THR A 31 4.28 17.14 1.39
C THR A 31 3.89 15.89 2.15
N GLN A 32 2.60 15.61 2.19
CA GLN A 32 2.06 14.38 2.72
C GLN A 32 1.76 13.42 1.57
N VAL A 33 2.46 12.28 1.58
CA VAL A 33 2.31 11.20 0.61
C VAL A 33 1.40 10.14 1.22
N TYR A 34 0.18 10.04 0.71
CA TYR A 34 -0.73 8.95 1.02
C TYR A 34 -0.38 7.75 0.16
N ARG A 35 -0.06 6.62 0.79
CA ARG A 35 0.39 5.40 0.12
C ARG A 35 -0.60 4.28 0.39
N ARG A 36 -1.00 3.59 -0.68
CA ARG A 36 -1.75 2.34 -0.64
C ARG A 36 -0.99 1.28 -1.41
N VAL A 37 -0.87 0.09 -0.83
CA VAL A 37 -0.24 -1.07 -1.46
C VAL A 37 -1.27 -2.19 -1.48
N TYR A 38 -1.56 -2.66 -2.68
CA TYR A 38 -2.45 -3.80 -2.92
C TYR A 38 -1.63 -4.98 -3.39
N GLY A 39 -2.05 -6.17 -2.99
CA GLY A 39 -1.48 -7.43 -3.46
C GLY A 39 -2.60 -8.37 -3.89
N VAL A 40 -2.19 -9.48 -4.50
CA VAL A 40 -3.09 -10.60 -4.79
C VAL A 40 -2.97 -11.60 -3.65
N CYS A 41 -4.06 -12.29 -3.33
CA CYS A 41 -4.01 -13.48 -2.52
C CYS A 41 -4.76 -14.62 -3.17
N HIS A 42 -4.30 -15.83 -2.90
CA HIS A 42 -4.97 -17.04 -3.34
C HIS A 42 -5.97 -17.45 -2.26
N SER A 43 -7.24 -17.53 -2.66
CA SER A 43 -8.31 -17.99 -1.80
C SER A 43 -8.22 -19.50 -1.57
N GLN A 44 -8.50 -19.90 -0.34
CA GLN A 44 -8.46 -21.28 0.10
C GLN A 44 -9.70 -21.57 0.92
N ASP A 45 -10.36 -22.67 0.60
CA ASP A 45 -11.41 -23.22 1.42
C ASP A 45 -10.78 -23.84 2.68
N VAL A 46 -11.36 -23.53 3.84
CA VAL A 46 -10.90 -24.07 5.12
C VAL A 46 -11.78 -25.26 5.51
N TYR A 47 -11.15 -26.32 5.98
CA TYR A 47 -11.79 -27.55 6.42
C TYR A 47 -11.43 -27.84 7.87
N PHE A 48 -12.37 -28.42 8.62
CA PHE A 48 -12.13 -29.01 9.93
C PHE A 48 -12.53 -30.49 9.86
N ASP A 49 -11.61 -31.41 10.17
CA ASP A 49 -11.81 -32.86 10.02
C ASP A 49 -12.34 -33.27 8.63
N ASN A 50 -11.84 -32.63 7.58
CA ASN A 50 -12.24 -32.80 6.18
C ASN A 50 -13.66 -32.29 5.81
N GLU A 51 -14.37 -31.65 6.72
CA GLU A 51 -15.62 -30.94 6.42
C GLU A 51 -15.36 -29.46 6.14
N LYS A 52 -15.93 -28.94 5.05
CA LYS A 52 -15.77 -27.53 4.67
C LYS A 52 -16.43 -26.62 5.71
N LEU A 53 -15.69 -25.62 6.17
CA LEU A 53 -16.17 -24.64 7.13
C LEU A 53 -16.98 -23.53 6.44
N ASN A 54 -18.26 -23.47 6.79
CA ASN A 54 -19.17 -22.39 6.34
C ASN A 54 -19.40 -21.32 7.43
N LYS A 55 -18.67 -21.42 8.53
CA LYS A 55 -18.68 -20.52 9.69
C LYS A 55 -17.35 -20.63 10.45
N PRO A 56 -16.91 -19.58 11.17
CA PRO A 56 -15.71 -19.65 11.99
C PRO A 56 -15.74 -20.83 12.96
N LEU A 57 -14.57 -21.38 13.27
CA LEU A 57 -14.45 -22.46 14.24
C LEU A 57 -15.08 -22.06 15.57
N SER A 58 -15.88 -22.96 16.14
CA SER A 58 -16.37 -22.80 17.51
C SER A 58 -15.22 -22.94 18.51
N GLY A 59 -15.39 -22.43 19.73
CA GLY A 59 -14.38 -22.56 20.79
C GLY A 59 -13.99 -24.02 21.08
N LEU A 60 -14.94 -24.95 20.97
CA LEU A 60 -14.66 -26.39 21.12
C LEU A 60 -13.78 -26.91 19.98
N GLN A 61 -14.06 -26.53 18.74
CA GLN A 61 -13.25 -26.96 17.58
C GLN A 61 -11.85 -26.34 17.61
N ILE A 62 -11.70 -25.10 18.07
CA ILE A 62 -10.39 -24.47 18.30
C ILE A 62 -9.61 -25.29 19.33
N LEU A 63 -10.23 -25.66 20.45
CA LEU A 63 -9.61 -26.48 21.49
C LEU A 63 -9.24 -27.87 20.98
N GLN A 64 -10.11 -28.52 20.21
CA GLN A 64 -9.84 -29.81 19.58
C GLN A 64 -8.65 -29.73 18.62
N ASN A 65 -8.59 -28.70 17.78
CA ASN A 65 -7.46 -28.48 16.87
C ASN A 65 -6.16 -28.29 17.65
N PHE A 66 -6.19 -27.51 18.73
CA PHE A 66 -5.02 -27.28 19.58
C PHE A 66 -4.53 -28.57 20.24
N ILE A 67 -5.44 -29.37 20.81
CA ILE A 67 -5.10 -30.65 21.46
C ILE A 67 -4.53 -31.66 20.45
N SER A 68 -5.00 -31.63 19.20
CA SER A 68 -4.47 -32.46 18.11
C SER A 68 -3.19 -31.92 17.47
N GLY A 69 -2.55 -30.89 18.03
CA GLY A 69 -1.32 -30.32 17.46
C GLY A 69 -1.50 -29.48 16.19
N GLY A 70 -2.74 -29.12 15.84
CA GLY A 70 -3.06 -28.29 14.66
C GLY A 70 -3.51 -29.06 13.42
N ASP A 71 -3.52 -30.39 13.44
CA ASP A 71 -3.72 -31.22 12.24
C ASP A 71 -5.17 -31.33 11.74
N ARG A 72 -6.14 -30.84 12.52
CA ARG A 72 -7.57 -30.95 12.17
C ARG A 72 -8.02 -29.88 11.20
N VAL A 73 -7.31 -28.75 11.14
CA VAL A 73 -7.57 -27.67 10.20
C VAL A 73 -6.71 -27.88 8.96
N THR A 74 -7.36 -28.01 7.81
CA THR A 74 -6.68 -28.13 6.51
C THR A 74 -7.23 -27.09 5.54
N THR A 75 -6.43 -26.71 4.55
CA THR A 75 -6.86 -25.78 3.51
C THR A 75 -6.72 -26.40 2.13
N LYS A 76 -7.61 -26.03 1.20
CA LYS A 76 -7.51 -26.40 -0.21
C LYS A 76 -7.64 -25.16 -1.08
N PRO A 77 -6.77 -24.96 -2.09
CA PRO A 77 -6.90 -23.85 -3.02
C PRO A 77 -8.24 -23.89 -3.74
N THR A 78 -8.93 -22.75 -3.81
CA THR A 78 -10.14 -22.64 -4.65
C THR A 78 -9.79 -22.36 -6.11
N GLY A 79 -8.56 -21.89 -6.37
CA GLY A 79 -8.14 -21.36 -7.67
C GLY A 79 -8.58 -19.92 -7.91
N GLU A 80 -9.29 -19.30 -6.95
CA GLU A 80 -9.70 -17.90 -7.03
C GLU A 80 -8.60 -16.98 -6.49
N GLU A 81 -8.39 -15.86 -7.18
CA GLU A 81 -7.51 -14.78 -6.75
C GLU A 81 -8.34 -13.60 -6.28
N LEU A 82 -7.97 -13.05 -5.12
CA LEU A 82 -8.59 -11.88 -4.54
C LEU A 82 -7.56 -10.76 -4.45
N VAL A 83 -8.02 -9.54 -4.68
CA VAL A 83 -7.24 -8.35 -4.36
C VAL A 83 -7.40 -8.05 -2.88
N ILE A 84 -6.27 -7.81 -2.19
CA ILE A 84 -6.28 -7.37 -0.80
C ILE A 84 -5.47 -6.10 -0.62
N THR A 85 -5.94 -5.25 0.29
CA THR A 85 -5.12 -4.13 0.80
C THR A 85 -4.05 -4.73 1.70
N ARG A 86 -2.77 -4.53 1.38
CA ARG A 86 -1.64 -4.94 2.22
C ARG A 86 -1.21 -3.84 3.16
N TYR A 87 -1.27 -2.60 2.67
CA TYR A 87 -0.91 -1.43 3.45
C TYR A 87 -1.69 -0.20 3.00
N MET A 88 -2.10 0.61 3.96
CA MET A 88 -2.56 1.97 3.73
C MET A 88 -2.01 2.87 4.82
N GLY A 89 -1.40 3.99 4.45
CA GLY A 89 -0.90 4.95 5.42
C GLY A 89 -0.34 6.20 4.77
N SER A 90 0.31 7.04 5.56
CA SER A 90 0.92 8.28 5.06
C SER A 90 2.37 8.42 5.49
N ARG A 91 3.13 9.16 4.68
CA ARG A 91 4.49 9.62 4.93
C ARG A 91 4.50 11.14 4.79
N ASN A 92 5.12 11.83 5.74
CA ASN A 92 5.22 13.28 5.69
C ASN A 92 6.66 13.67 5.36
N TYR A 93 6.79 14.61 4.46
CA TYR A 93 8.05 15.20 4.06
C TYR A 93 7.98 16.71 4.31
N LEU A 94 9.04 17.26 4.87
CA LEU A 94 9.20 18.69 5.00
C LEU A 94 10.31 19.15 4.07
N LYS A 95 9.99 20.14 3.25
CA LYS A 95 10.96 20.91 2.50
C LYS A 95 11.01 22.31 3.09
N PRO A 96 12.09 22.71 3.77
CA PRO A 96 12.30 24.12 4.07
C PRO A 96 12.25 24.90 2.75
N VAL A 97 11.49 25.98 2.64
CA VAL A 97 11.35 26.75 1.40
C VAL A 97 12.72 27.21 0.93
N GLY A 98 13.05 26.77 -0.28
CA GLY A 98 14.23 27.16 -1.04
C GLY A 98 14.04 28.49 -1.76
N ASP A 99 13.92 29.57 -0.99
CA ASP A 99 14.08 30.95 -1.49
C ASP A 99 15.04 31.78 -0.62
N LEU A 100 15.72 31.15 0.34
CA LEU A 100 16.91 31.71 0.99
C LEU A 100 18.10 31.55 0.05
N ASN A 101 18.05 32.22 -1.10
CA ASN A 101 19.19 32.35 -1.99
C ASN A 101 20.15 33.41 -1.43
N VAL A 102 20.70 33.15 -0.25
CA VAL A 102 21.82 33.93 0.29
C VAL A 102 23.08 33.39 -0.39
N ASN A 103 23.47 34.03 -1.49
CA ASN A 103 24.74 33.83 -2.19
C ASN A 103 25.08 32.38 -2.62
N ASN A 104 24.11 31.59 -3.11
CA ASN A 104 24.35 30.21 -3.59
C ASN A 104 24.95 29.21 -2.56
N GLU A 105 25.17 29.59 -1.30
CA GLU A 105 25.82 28.71 -0.31
C GLU A 105 24.81 27.81 0.41
N ILE A 106 23.57 28.26 0.60
CA ILE A 106 22.50 27.51 1.27
C ILE A 106 21.68 26.72 0.22
N GLY A 107 22.35 26.01 -0.69
CA GLY A 107 21.72 25.48 -1.90
C GLY A 107 21.27 24.01 -1.85
N LYS A 108 21.90 23.17 -1.02
CA LYS A 108 21.74 21.69 -1.14
C LYS A 108 21.04 20.98 0.01
N ALA A 109 21.15 21.51 1.22
CA ALA A 109 20.47 20.91 2.38
C ALA A 109 18.98 21.30 2.34
N LEU A 110 18.69 22.60 2.30
CA LEU A 110 17.32 23.11 2.37
C LEU A 110 16.44 22.80 1.15
N SER A 111 17.04 22.40 0.01
CA SER A 111 16.31 22.06 -1.21
C SER A 111 15.78 20.62 -1.26
N LYS A 112 16.17 19.77 -0.28
CA LYS A 112 15.77 18.37 -0.22
C LYS A 112 14.51 18.19 0.62
N ASP A 113 13.70 17.21 0.22
CA ASP A 113 12.60 16.72 1.04
C ASP A 113 13.15 15.89 2.20
N TYR A 114 12.89 16.33 3.43
CA TYR A 114 13.26 15.61 4.64
C TYR A 114 12.08 14.77 5.10
N TYR A 115 12.29 13.46 5.23
CA TYR A 115 11.30 12.59 5.85
C TYR A 115 11.23 12.91 7.34
N ILE A 116 10.12 13.49 7.79
CA ILE A 116 9.88 13.87 9.19
C ILE A 116 9.12 12.79 9.97
N GLY A 117 9.06 11.57 9.43
CA GLY A 117 8.41 10.45 10.07
C GLY A 117 6.89 10.42 9.89
N ARG A 118 6.27 9.54 10.68
CA ARG A 118 4.83 9.27 10.73
C ARG A 118 4.13 10.25 11.66
N LEU A 119 4.25 11.56 11.40
CA LEU A 119 3.48 12.55 12.16
C LEU A 119 1.99 12.31 11.96
N GLY A 120 1.30 11.90 13.02
CA GLY A 120 -0.14 11.70 13.04
C GLY A 120 -0.65 10.69 12.00
N GLN A 121 -0.12 9.46 11.98
CA GLN A 121 -0.77 8.35 11.27
C GLN A 121 -2.12 8.03 11.94
N LEU A 122 -3.13 8.87 11.70
CA LEU A 122 -4.46 8.66 12.27
C LEU A 122 -5.14 7.43 11.66
N PHE A 123 -4.66 6.93 10.50
CA PHE A 123 -5.22 5.77 9.82
C PHE A 123 -4.12 5.00 9.07
N ALA A 124 -3.44 4.09 9.77
CA ALA A 124 -2.54 3.12 9.16
C ALA A 124 -3.17 1.71 9.23
N TYR A 125 -3.29 1.04 8.10
CA TYR A 125 -3.69 -0.36 8.01
C TYR A 125 -2.50 -1.20 7.56
N GLY A 126 -2.25 -2.30 8.26
CA GLY A 126 -1.19 -3.25 7.92
C GLY A 126 0.23 -2.71 8.10
N THR A 127 1.20 -3.52 7.65
CA THR A 127 2.61 -3.15 7.58
C THR A 127 2.99 -3.00 6.11
N ASP A 128 3.66 -1.90 5.75
CA ASP A 128 4.10 -1.65 4.37
C ASP A 128 5.06 -2.77 3.94
N PRO A 129 4.69 -3.64 2.97
CA PRO A 129 5.53 -4.77 2.59
C PRO A 129 6.76 -4.34 1.78
N ILE A 130 6.76 -3.11 1.26
CA ILE A 130 7.82 -2.57 0.38
C ILE A 130 8.13 -1.12 0.77
N PRO A 131 8.66 -0.87 1.98
CA PRO A 131 8.83 0.48 2.51
C PRO A 131 9.83 1.32 1.69
N ASP A 132 10.81 0.68 1.06
CA ASP A 132 11.88 1.35 0.33
C ASP A 132 11.52 1.69 -1.13
N VAL A 133 10.49 1.06 -1.69
CA VAL A 133 10.02 1.31 -3.06
C VAL A 133 9.10 2.53 -3.08
N LYS A 134 9.64 3.69 -3.47
CA LYS A 134 8.94 4.99 -3.45
C LYS A 134 8.53 5.44 -4.84
N LEU A 135 7.32 6.00 -4.99
CA LEU A 135 6.95 6.72 -6.22
C LEU A 135 7.29 8.20 -6.09
N PHE A 136 6.97 8.80 -4.96
CA PHE A 136 7.35 10.17 -4.63
C PHE A 136 8.86 10.31 -4.47
N GLY A 137 9.44 11.29 -5.15
CA GLY A 137 10.89 11.52 -5.21
C GLY A 137 11.64 10.62 -6.20
N ASN A 138 10.96 9.69 -6.88
CA ASN A 138 11.56 8.88 -7.94
C ASN A 138 11.46 9.63 -9.28
N ALA A 139 12.61 9.90 -9.90
CA ALA A 139 12.70 10.67 -11.15
C ALA A 139 11.98 10.01 -12.34
N SER A 140 11.77 8.69 -12.31
CA SER A 140 11.06 7.94 -13.35
C SER A 140 9.53 7.92 -13.15
N MET A 141 9.00 8.57 -12.11
CA MET A 141 7.59 8.53 -11.75
C MET A 141 6.91 9.86 -12.02
N THR A 142 5.80 9.82 -12.76
CA THR A 142 5.00 11.02 -13.07
C THR A 142 3.71 11.03 -12.27
N PHE A 143 3.46 12.10 -11.52
CA PHE A 143 2.19 12.30 -10.82
C PHE A 143 1.22 13.08 -11.70
N SER A 144 0.01 12.55 -11.88
CA SER A 144 -1.04 13.17 -12.71
C SER A 144 -2.19 13.65 -11.83
N MET A 145 -2.70 14.84 -12.11
CA MET A 145 -3.84 15.44 -11.42
C MET A 145 -5.07 15.40 -12.33
N ALA A 146 -6.21 14.94 -11.83
CA ALA A 146 -7.49 15.24 -12.47
C ALA A 146 -7.82 16.71 -12.20
N GLY A 147 -8.23 17.49 -13.21
CA GLY A 147 -8.61 18.89 -13.00
C GLY A 147 -9.62 19.08 -11.85
N ASN A 148 -9.80 20.32 -11.39
CA ASN A 148 -10.66 20.71 -10.26
C ASN A 148 -10.11 20.44 -8.84
N GLY A 149 -8.80 20.61 -8.64
CA GLY A 149 -8.22 20.60 -7.29
C GLY A 149 -8.06 19.21 -6.66
N ALA A 150 -8.09 18.15 -7.47
CA ALA A 150 -7.75 16.81 -7.00
C ALA A 150 -6.26 16.72 -6.63
N TYR A 151 -5.92 15.80 -5.73
CA TYR A 151 -4.52 15.51 -5.40
C TYR A 151 -3.82 14.81 -6.58
N PRO A 152 -2.56 15.14 -6.91
CA PRO A 152 -1.78 14.38 -7.88
C PRO A 152 -1.62 12.94 -7.43
N VAL A 153 -1.78 12.00 -8.36
CA VAL A 153 -1.70 10.55 -8.10
C VAL A 153 -0.71 9.89 -9.06
N ALA A 154 0.09 8.96 -8.55
CA ALA A 154 0.86 8.01 -9.34
C ALA A 154 0.40 6.58 -9.01
N VAL A 155 0.42 5.71 -10.04
CA VAL A 155 0.12 4.29 -9.91
C VAL A 155 1.25 3.51 -10.58
N ALA A 156 1.75 2.50 -9.90
CA ALA A 156 2.80 1.64 -10.42
C ALA A 156 2.58 0.19 -9.99
N VAL A 157 3.09 -0.73 -10.79
CA VAL A 157 3.17 -2.16 -10.46
C VAL A 157 4.61 -2.46 -10.10
N TYR A 158 4.79 -3.09 -8.95
CA TYR A 158 6.07 -3.59 -8.47
C TYR A 158 6.06 -5.11 -8.51
N ASP A 159 7.05 -5.68 -9.20
CA ASP A 159 7.31 -7.12 -9.23
C ASP A 159 8.42 -7.42 -8.23
N SER A 160 8.12 -8.13 -7.15
CA SER A 160 9.06 -8.36 -6.05
C SER A 160 10.14 -9.39 -6.41
N ALA A 161 9.84 -10.31 -7.33
CA ALA A 161 10.77 -11.32 -7.80
C ALA A 161 11.91 -10.70 -8.61
N THR A 162 11.59 -9.69 -9.44
CA THR A 162 12.56 -9.01 -10.31
C THR A 162 13.04 -7.67 -9.78
N GLY A 163 12.35 -7.09 -8.79
CA GLY A 163 12.58 -5.73 -8.31
C GLY A 163 12.13 -4.65 -9.30
N ASN A 164 11.42 -5.01 -10.36
CA ASN A 164 11.01 -4.06 -11.40
C ASN A 164 9.83 -3.21 -10.92
N LEU A 165 9.97 -1.90 -11.06
CA LEU A 165 8.92 -0.92 -10.80
C LEU A 165 8.48 -0.28 -12.12
N SER A 166 7.26 -0.59 -12.55
CA SER A 166 6.69 -0.11 -13.81
C SER A 166 5.52 0.83 -13.55
N GLN A 167 5.61 2.06 -14.07
CA GLN A 167 4.53 3.02 -13.93
C GLN A 167 3.36 2.67 -14.86
N VAL A 168 2.12 2.80 -14.36
CA VAL A 168 0.91 2.74 -15.17
C VAL A 168 0.62 4.13 -15.72
N LEU A 169 0.91 4.33 -17.00
CA LEU A 169 0.79 5.62 -17.70
C LEU A 169 -0.55 5.79 -18.41
N ASP A 170 -1.17 4.71 -18.89
CA ASP A 170 -2.45 4.79 -19.58
C ASP A 170 -3.56 5.28 -18.62
N PRO A 171 -4.22 6.41 -18.89
CA PRO A 171 -5.26 6.95 -18.02
C PRO A 171 -6.46 6.02 -17.84
N VAL A 172 -6.79 5.20 -18.85
CA VAL A 172 -7.92 4.27 -18.81
C VAL A 172 -7.58 3.11 -17.87
N GLU A 173 -6.43 2.48 -18.06
CA GLU A 173 -5.92 1.43 -17.17
C GLU A 173 -5.77 1.92 -15.74
N LYS A 174 -5.19 3.11 -15.54
CA LYS A 174 -5.04 3.74 -14.22
C LYS A 174 -6.38 3.92 -13.52
N LYS A 175 -7.40 4.42 -14.23
CA LYS A 175 -8.76 4.57 -13.70
C LYS A 175 -9.36 3.20 -13.35
N ARG A 176 -9.22 2.21 -14.23
CA ARG A 176 -9.71 0.85 -14.02
C ARG A 176 -9.12 0.25 -12.75
N MET A 177 -7.80 0.29 -12.59
CA MET A 177 -7.12 -0.22 -11.40
C MET A 177 -7.59 0.51 -10.13
N ILE A 178 -7.62 1.84 -10.12
CA ILE A 178 -8.10 2.58 -8.94
C ILE A 178 -9.53 2.18 -8.56
N LEU A 179 -10.43 2.05 -9.53
CA LEU A 179 -11.84 1.69 -9.26
C LEU A 179 -12.01 0.24 -8.82
N GLU A 180 -11.19 -0.68 -9.33
CA GLU A 180 -11.22 -2.09 -8.90
C GLU A 180 -10.64 -2.28 -7.50
N LEU A 181 -9.64 -1.48 -7.12
CA LEU A 181 -8.92 -1.60 -5.85
C LEU A 181 -9.55 -0.81 -4.69
N VAL A 182 -10.52 0.07 -4.95
CA VAL A 182 -11.17 0.94 -3.94
C VAL A 182 -12.59 0.48 -3.58
N LYS A 183 -13.04 -0.67 -4.11
CA LYS A 183 -14.30 -1.34 -3.70
C LYS A 183 -14.15 -1.99 -2.33
#